data_AF-A0A925BJ69-F1
#
_entry.id   AF-A0A925BJ69-F1
#
_cell.length_a   1.000
_cell.length_b   1.000
_cell.length_c   1.000
_cell.angle_alpha   90.00
_cell.angle_beta   90.00
_cell.angle_gamma   90.00
#
_symmetry.space_group_name_H-M   'P 1'
#
loop_
_entity.id
_entity.type
_entity.pdbx_description
1 polymer ?
#
loop_
_entity_poly.entity_id
_entity_poly.type
_entity_poly.pdbx_seq_one_letter_code
_entity_poly.pdbx_strand_id
1 'polypeptide(L)'
;MIRLGLLMACVGLLNGGCSKPEAAKSPKLAESPESRLPPVQADEAVRRVLRGLEQRQARALWEFLPPSYRRDVQQLARDVAERLDEKSWGPFVATWEKARQVLPKKLSSPTPSKSGDKERGPGTSLPFDPKALAQFLNAIGDSELSDLKRLRTIELDRFLDQTGDNLLATLGLIAVGDSNGSANDPFSQFGKVQVELTSSAGGTGVVKIRWPEQEPTMHEFVRVEDQWIPQSLAEAWPAQFPEVRERSLAWADGVREHPDEWHARLREIDEWLDGLSVTKSDADARQVWQSGVSRLVVAWFGTVSPSEVPQGSESNPPKPARVKRPDTEVLLPDEPGK
;
A
#
# COMPACT_ATOMS: atom_id res chain seq x y z
N MET A 1 -6.98 -0.97 -12.54
CA MET A 1 -6.06 -1.65 -11.62
C MET A 1 -6.88 -2.42 -10.61
N ILE A 2 -7.05 -3.73 -10.82
CA ILE A 2 -7.39 -4.71 -9.77
C ILE A 2 -6.70 -4.20 -8.53
N ARG A 3 -7.47 -3.77 -7.52
CA ARG A 3 -7.00 -2.99 -6.36
C ARG A 3 -5.48 -3.13 -6.26
N LEU A 4 -4.74 -2.06 -6.56
CA LEU A 4 -3.34 -1.97 -6.18
C LEU A 4 -3.19 -2.25 -4.66
N GLY A 5 -4.31 -2.27 -3.94
CA GLY A 5 -4.62 -3.01 -2.70
C GLY A 5 -4.30 -4.50 -2.60
N LEU A 6 -4.00 -5.31 -3.63
CA LEU A 6 -3.54 -6.69 -3.40
C LEU A 6 -2.05 -6.71 -3.02
N LEU A 7 -1.28 -5.82 -3.64
CA LEU A 7 0.11 -5.52 -3.27
C LEU A 7 0.18 -4.59 -2.04
N MET A 8 -0.71 -3.59 -1.96
CA MET A 8 -0.81 -2.70 -0.80
C MET A 8 -1.51 -3.33 0.42
N ALA A 9 -2.29 -4.41 0.30
CA ALA A 9 -2.77 -5.16 1.47
C ALA A 9 -1.62 -5.93 2.12
N CYS A 10 -0.67 -6.45 1.35
CA CYS A 10 0.53 -7.06 1.92
C CYS A 10 1.39 -6.03 2.68
N VAL A 11 1.42 -4.77 2.23
CA VAL A 11 2.10 -3.66 2.93
C VAL A 11 1.25 -3.09 4.09
N GLY A 12 -0.08 -3.03 3.93
CA GLY A 12 -1.03 -2.56 4.95
C GLY A 12 -1.15 -3.51 6.14
N LEU A 13 -1.01 -4.82 5.92
CA LEU A 13 -0.94 -5.83 6.97
C LEU A 13 0.37 -5.76 7.78
N LEU A 14 1.40 -5.07 7.29
CA LEU A 14 2.62 -4.77 8.06
C LEU A 14 2.48 -3.51 8.94
N ASN A 15 1.52 -2.63 8.65
CA ASN A 15 1.25 -1.41 9.43
C ASN A 15 -0.03 -1.49 10.29
N GLY A 16 -0.79 -2.59 10.17
CA GLY A 16 -2.05 -2.81 10.88
C GLY A 16 -1.85 -3.28 12.32
N GLY A 17 -1.78 -2.32 13.24
CA GLY A 17 -2.36 -2.46 14.58
C GLY A 17 -1.68 -3.42 15.55
N CYS A 18 -0.66 -2.94 16.25
CA CYS A 18 -0.25 -3.46 17.55
C CYS A 18 -1.43 -3.42 18.53
N SER A 19 -2.11 -4.54 18.74
CA SER A 19 -2.74 -4.83 20.02
C SER A 19 -1.81 -5.80 20.76
N LYS A 20 -1.37 -5.39 21.95
CA LYS A 20 -0.51 -6.18 22.85
C LYS A 20 -1.01 -7.63 22.93
N PRO A 21 -0.16 -8.65 22.68
CA PRO A 21 -0.49 -10.00 23.10
C PRO A 21 -0.17 -10.16 24.58
N GLU A 22 -1.23 -10.39 25.36
CA GLU A 22 -1.15 -11.03 26.65
C GLU A 22 -0.71 -12.49 26.44
N ALA A 23 0.26 -12.94 27.23
CA ALA A 23 0.92 -14.22 27.05
C ALA A 23 -0.06 -15.41 27.17
N ALA A 24 -0.36 -16.07 26.05
CA ALA A 24 -1.10 -17.32 26.02
C ALA A 24 -0.19 -18.48 25.53
N LYS A 25 -0.27 -19.60 26.25
CA LYS A 25 0.60 -20.78 26.15
C LYS A 25 0.51 -21.48 24.79
N SER A 26 1.67 -21.77 24.19
CA SER A 26 1.83 -22.54 22.96
C SER A 26 1.39 -24.01 23.10
N PRO A 27 0.67 -24.60 22.13
CA PRO A 27 0.60 -26.04 21.92
C PRO A 27 1.75 -26.53 21.02
N LYS A 28 2.34 -27.67 21.39
CA LYS A 28 3.47 -28.33 20.73
C LYS A 28 2.98 -29.13 19.52
N LEU A 29 3.38 -28.76 18.29
CA LEU A 29 3.22 -29.61 17.09
C LEU A 29 4.58 -30.12 16.60
N ALA A 30 4.57 -31.34 16.08
CA ALA A 30 5.72 -32.21 15.84
C ALA A 30 6.61 -31.78 14.66
N GLU A 31 7.92 -31.93 14.84
CA GLU A 31 8.98 -31.71 13.84
C GLU A 31 9.00 -32.79 12.74
N SER A 32 9.27 -32.37 11.51
CA SER A 32 9.58 -33.23 10.36
C SER A 32 11.03 -32.95 9.89
N PRO A 33 11.81 -33.95 9.41
CA PRO A 33 13.26 -33.84 9.36
C PRO A 33 13.81 -33.07 8.13
N GLU A 34 14.83 -32.28 8.45
CA GLU A 34 15.67 -31.32 7.73
C GLU A 34 16.13 -31.62 6.29
N SER A 35 16.15 -30.55 5.48
CA SER A 35 16.94 -30.39 4.25
C SER A 35 18.23 -29.60 4.53
N ARG A 36 19.36 -30.05 3.96
CA ARG A 36 20.77 -29.67 4.27
C ARG A 36 21.26 -28.38 3.57
N LEU A 37 20.50 -27.31 3.68
CA LEU A 37 21.02 -25.94 3.61
C LEU A 37 20.65 -25.30 4.95
N PRO A 38 21.46 -24.39 5.54
CA PRO A 38 20.96 -23.65 6.68
C PRO A 38 19.65 -22.99 6.22
N PRO A 39 18.50 -23.35 6.81
CA PRO A 39 17.23 -22.82 6.36
C PRO A 39 17.35 -21.30 6.45
N VAL A 40 16.99 -20.61 5.36
CA VAL A 40 16.94 -19.13 5.34
C VAL A 40 16.24 -18.73 6.63
N GLN A 41 16.87 -17.91 7.46
CA GLN A 41 16.30 -17.50 8.74
C GLN A 41 15.30 -16.37 8.53
N ALA A 42 14.41 -16.16 9.50
CA ALA A 42 13.32 -15.17 9.38
C ALA A 42 13.85 -13.74 9.10
N ASP A 43 14.97 -13.36 9.72
CA ASP A 43 15.62 -12.08 9.50
C ASP A 43 16.14 -11.92 8.06
N GLU A 44 16.70 -12.98 7.47
CA GLU A 44 17.16 -12.94 6.08
C GLU A 44 16.00 -12.84 5.10
N ALA A 45 14.86 -13.47 5.38
CA ALA A 45 13.64 -13.29 4.57
C ALA A 45 13.17 -11.82 4.57
N VAL A 46 13.16 -11.19 5.76
CA VAL A 46 12.84 -9.76 5.89
C VAL A 46 13.83 -8.88 5.14
N ARG A 47 15.14 -9.13 5.28
CA ARG A 47 16.18 -8.36 4.57
C ARG A 47 16.05 -8.49 3.05
N ARG A 48 15.65 -9.65 2.52
CA ARG A 48 15.40 -9.82 1.07
C ARG A 48 14.28 -8.93 0.57
N VAL A 49 13.16 -8.85 1.30
CA VAL A 49 12.05 -7.96 0.96
C VAL A 49 12.49 -6.50 1.00
N LEU A 50 13.20 -6.09 2.06
CA LEU A 50 13.70 -4.71 2.20
C LEU A 50 14.65 -4.33 1.07
N ARG A 51 15.61 -5.21 0.71
CA ARG A 51 16.51 -4.99 -0.44
C ARG A 51 15.75 -4.93 -1.75
N GLY A 52 14.76 -5.79 -1.94
CA GLY A 52 13.91 -5.75 -3.12
C GLY A 52 13.15 -4.44 -3.24
N LEU A 53 12.55 -3.96 -2.15
CA LEU A 53 11.87 -2.67 -2.11
C LEU A 53 12.84 -1.51 -2.38
N GLU A 54 14.01 -1.49 -1.75
CA GLU A 54 15.07 -0.51 -2.01
C GLU A 54 15.46 -0.47 -3.49
N GLN A 55 15.56 -1.64 -4.13
CA GLN A 55 15.88 -1.81 -5.53
C GLN A 55 14.67 -1.71 -6.47
N ARG A 56 13.48 -1.41 -5.93
CA ARG A 56 12.21 -1.31 -6.65
C ARG A 56 11.83 -2.59 -7.42
N GLN A 57 12.22 -3.75 -6.88
CA GLN A 57 11.94 -5.07 -7.42
C GLN A 57 10.63 -5.61 -6.88
N ALA A 58 9.56 -5.52 -7.67
CA ALA A 58 8.23 -5.96 -7.23
C ALA A 58 8.17 -7.48 -6.99
N ARG A 59 9.02 -8.21 -7.70
CA ARG A 59 9.20 -9.65 -7.56
C ARG A 59 9.61 -10.07 -6.15
N ALA A 60 10.34 -9.25 -5.40
CA ALA A 60 10.73 -9.59 -4.03
C ALA A 60 9.51 -9.76 -3.10
N LEU A 61 8.44 -8.99 -3.31
CA LEU A 61 7.19 -9.13 -2.56
C LEU A 61 6.43 -10.41 -2.95
N TRP A 62 6.49 -10.78 -4.22
CA TRP A 62 5.88 -12.01 -4.72
C TRP A 62 6.60 -13.26 -4.21
N GLU A 63 7.93 -13.24 -4.22
CA GLU A 63 8.76 -14.36 -3.81
C GLU A 63 8.71 -14.60 -2.30
N PHE A 64 8.42 -13.55 -1.52
CA PHE A 64 8.18 -13.62 -0.08
C PHE A 64 6.94 -14.46 0.28
N LEU A 65 5.92 -14.50 -0.58
CA LEU A 65 4.70 -15.27 -0.31
C LEU A 65 4.95 -16.78 -0.42
N PRO A 66 4.35 -17.62 0.44
CA PRO A 66 4.34 -19.06 0.26
C PRO A 66 3.76 -19.49 -1.11
N PRO A 67 4.22 -20.60 -1.71
CA PRO A 67 3.65 -21.15 -2.94
C PRO A 67 2.12 -21.26 -2.95
N SER A 68 1.51 -21.64 -1.83
CA SER A 68 0.05 -21.67 -1.65
C SER A 68 -0.59 -20.29 -1.83
N TYR A 69 -0.05 -19.26 -1.18
CA TYR A 69 -0.60 -17.90 -1.22
C TYR A 69 -0.41 -17.26 -2.60
N ARG A 70 0.72 -17.57 -3.27
CA ARG A 70 0.91 -17.19 -4.67
C ARG A 70 -0.15 -17.80 -5.59
N ARG A 71 -0.47 -19.10 -5.41
CA ARG A 71 -1.52 -19.77 -6.19
C ARG A 71 -2.88 -19.12 -5.97
N ASP A 72 -3.21 -18.78 -4.73
CA ASP A 72 -4.44 -18.08 -4.37
C ASP A 72 -4.57 -16.74 -5.14
N VAL A 73 -3.54 -15.90 -5.07
CA VAL A 73 -3.50 -14.59 -5.77
C VAL A 73 -3.53 -14.75 -7.29
N GLN A 74 -2.78 -15.72 -7.82
CA GLN A 74 -2.75 -16.05 -9.24
C GLN A 74 -4.13 -16.48 -9.76
N GLN A 75 -4.81 -17.33 -9.00
CA GLN A 75 -6.15 -17.81 -9.36
C GLN A 75 -7.17 -16.65 -9.30
N LEU A 76 -7.09 -15.80 -8.28
CA LEU A 76 -7.95 -14.63 -8.16
C LEU A 76 -7.85 -13.70 -9.38
N ALA A 77 -6.62 -13.41 -9.85
CA ALA A 77 -6.43 -12.56 -11.03
C ALA A 77 -7.11 -13.15 -12.28
N ARG A 78 -7.00 -14.46 -12.48
CA ARG A 78 -7.64 -15.16 -13.61
C ARG A 78 -9.16 -15.21 -13.45
N ASP A 79 -9.66 -15.51 -12.26
CA ASP A 79 -11.10 -15.56 -11.99
C ASP A 79 -11.78 -14.21 -12.25
N VAL A 80 -11.13 -13.11 -11.85
CA VAL A 80 -11.59 -11.75 -12.15
C VAL A 80 -11.63 -11.52 -13.67
N ALA A 81 -10.57 -11.90 -14.38
CA ALA A 81 -10.49 -11.76 -15.84
C ALA A 81 -11.54 -12.58 -16.60
N GLU A 82 -11.90 -13.75 -16.10
CA GLU A 82 -12.95 -14.60 -16.67
C GLU A 82 -14.35 -14.00 -16.46
N ARG A 83 -14.56 -13.27 -15.36
CA ARG A 83 -15.84 -12.58 -15.09
C ARG A 83 -16.01 -11.28 -15.88
N LEU A 84 -14.94 -10.71 -16.42
CA LEU A 84 -14.99 -9.53 -17.27
C LEU A 84 -15.28 -9.92 -18.73
N ASP A 85 -15.94 -9.02 -19.45
CA ASP A 85 -16.18 -9.12 -20.89
C ASP A 85 -15.63 -7.91 -21.66
N GLU A 86 -15.62 -8.01 -22.99
CA GLU A 86 -15.06 -6.97 -23.85
C GLU A 86 -15.86 -5.65 -23.79
N LYS A 87 -17.18 -5.75 -23.61
CA LYS A 87 -18.06 -4.58 -23.46
C LYS A 87 -17.68 -3.77 -22.21
N SER A 88 -17.22 -4.45 -21.18
CA SER A 88 -16.85 -3.86 -19.89
C SER A 88 -15.39 -3.42 -19.87
N TRP A 89 -14.48 -4.25 -20.38
CA TRP A 89 -13.03 -3.99 -20.28
C TRP A 89 -12.49 -3.13 -21.43
N GLY A 90 -13.01 -3.26 -22.64
CA GLY A 90 -12.56 -2.53 -23.83
C GLY A 90 -12.55 -1.00 -23.65
N PRO A 91 -13.62 -0.38 -23.11
CA PRO A 91 -13.64 1.05 -22.83
C PRO A 91 -12.55 1.49 -21.85
N PHE A 92 -12.22 0.69 -20.85
CA PHE A 92 -11.12 0.99 -19.93
C PHE A 92 -9.78 1.03 -20.66
N VAL A 93 -9.53 0.07 -21.55
CA VAL A 93 -8.32 0.03 -22.37
C VAL A 93 -8.26 1.25 -23.29
N ALA A 94 -9.37 1.64 -23.92
CA ALA A 94 -9.44 2.83 -24.77
C ALA A 94 -9.13 4.12 -24.00
N THR A 95 -9.72 4.31 -22.81
CA THR A 95 -9.41 5.43 -21.91
C THR A 95 -7.95 5.41 -21.47
N TRP A 96 -7.37 4.24 -21.20
CA TRP A 96 -5.96 4.10 -20.86
C TRP A 96 -5.03 4.52 -22.00
N GLU A 97 -5.33 4.10 -23.23
CA GLU A 97 -4.58 4.49 -24.42
C GLU A 97 -4.65 6.00 -24.68
N LYS A 98 -5.81 6.62 -24.43
CA LYS A 98 -5.93 8.07 -24.46
C LYS A 98 -5.03 8.73 -23.42
N ALA A 99 -5.01 8.21 -22.19
CA ALA A 99 -4.14 8.71 -21.13
C ALA A 99 -2.64 8.62 -21.50
N ARG A 100 -2.21 7.48 -22.08
CA ARG A 100 -0.84 7.28 -22.62
C ARG A 100 -0.46 8.35 -23.64
N GLN A 101 -1.40 8.80 -24.46
CA GLN A 101 -1.14 9.79 -25.50
C GLN A 101 -1.17 11.23 -24.99
N VAL A 102 -2.11 11.55 -24.11
CA VAL A 102 -2.35 12.93 -23.65
C VAL A 102 -1.40 13.33 -22.53
N LEU A 103 -1.28 12.50 -21.50
CA LEU A 103 -0.62 12.89 -20.25
C LEU A 103 0.87 13.20 -20.44
N PRO A 104 1.69 12.33 -21.07
CA PRO A 104 3.09 12.67 -21.31
C PRO A 104 3.26 13.94 -22.14
N LYS A 105 2.46 14.13 -23.20
CA LYS A 105 2.59 15.29 -24.08
C LYS A 105 2.29 16.61 -23.38
N LYS A 106 1.28 16.64 -22.51
CA LYS A 106 0.84 17.88 -21.84
C LYS A 106 1.60 18.18 -20.56
N LEU A 107 2.16 17.16 -19.92
CA LEU A 107 2.85 17.31 -18.64
C LEU A 107 4.38 17.39 -18.78
N SER A 108 4.93 17.06 -19.95
CA SER A 108 6.38 17.13 -20.22
C SER A 108 6.87 18.49 -20.70
N SER A 109 5.99 19.45 -21.00
CA SER A 109 6.40 20.75 -21.53
C SER A 109 7.27 21.53 -20.53
N PRO A 110 8.53 21.81 -20.86
CA PRO A 110 9.33 22.72 -20.06
C PRO A 110 8.81 24.14 -20.27
N THR A 111 8.36 24.78 -19.20
CA THR A 111 8.03 26.21 -19.20
C THR A 111 9.24 27.01 -19.74
N PRO A 112 9.12 27.77 -20.84
CA PRO A 112 10.15 28.73 -21.20
C PRO A 112 10.14 29.83 -20.14
N SER A 113 11.14 29.81 -19.27
CA SER A 113 11.44 30.90 -18.34
C SER A 113 11.84 32.14 -19.14
N LYS A 114 10.86 32.90 -19.61
CA LYS A 114 11.09 34.25 -20.10
C LYS A 114 10.92 35.23 -18.95
N SER A 115 12.05 35.83 -18.58
CA SER A 115 12.17 37.19 -18.04
C SER A 115 11.77 37.42 -16.58
N GLY A 116 12.78 37.61 -15.73
CA GLY A 116 12.94 38.89 -15.05
C GLY A 116 12.19 39.20 -13.74
N ASP A 117 11.21 38.42 -13.29
CA ASP A 117 10.51 38.76 -12.04
C ASP A 117 11.04 38.02 -10.80
N LYS A 118 11.47 38.83 -9.83
CA LYS A 118 12.02 38.45 -8.51
C LYS A 118 10.95 38.13 -7.46
N GLU A 119 9.70 37.89 -7.85
CA GLU A 119 8.64 37.45 -6.92
C GLU A 119 8.24 36.01 -7.21
N ARG A 120 9.07 35.07 -6.72
CA ARG A 120 8.72 33.64 -6.69
C ARG A 120 7.72 33.39 -5.56
N GLY A 121 6.43 33.26 -5.89
CA GLY A 121 5.60 32.24 -5.24
C GLY A 121 6.17 30.84 -5.56
N PRO A 122 5.93 29.79 -4.75
CA PRO A 122 6.51 28.47 -5.00
C PRO A 122 5.98 27.92 -6.32
N GLY A 123 6.76 28.09 -7.39
CA GLY A 123 6.51 27.51 -8.70
C GLY A 123 6.51 26.00 -8.57
N THR A 124 5.32 25.44 -8.38
CA THR A 124 5.12 24.02 -8.11
C THR A 124 5.45 23.25 -9.38
N SER A 125 6.63 22.64 -9.42
CA SER A 125 6.89 21.53 -10.33
C SER A 125 5.80 20.48 -10.13
N LEU A 126 5.42 19.78 -11.21
CA LEU A 126 4.57 18.60 -11.05
C LEU A 126 5.26 17.66 -10.02
N PRO A 127 4.50 17.02 -9.11
CA PRO A 127 5.08 16.18 -8.06
C PRO A 127 5.70 14.88 -8.59
N PHE A 128 5.73 14.69 -9.92
CA PHE A 128 6.22 13.49 -10.57
C PHE A 128 7.03 13.83 -11.84
N ASP A 129 7.94 12.94 -12.20
CA ASP A 129 8.70 13.00 -13.45
C ASP A 129 7.81 12.60 -14.65
N PRO A 130 7.63 13.47 -15.67
CA PRO A 130 6.84 13.14 -16.86
C PRO A 130 7.36 11.93 -17.63
N LYS A 131 8.67 11.67 -17.62
CA LYS A 131 9.25 10.48 -18.25
C LYS A 131 8.85 9.22 -17.50
N ALA A 132 8.91 9.26 -16.17
CA ALA A 132 8.46 8.15 -15.33
C ALA A 132 6.95 7.88 -15.49
N LEU A 133 6.13 8.94 -15.59
CA LEU A 133 4.70 8.79 -15.90
C LEU A 133 4.48 8.13 -17.27
N ALA A 134 5.22 8.53 -18.30
CA ALA A 134 5.12 7.90 -19.61
C ALA A 134 5.53 6.42 -19.57
N GLN A 135 6.61 6.09 -18.86
CA GLN A 135 7.06 4.72 -18.67
C GLN A 135 6.01 3.87 -17.96
N PHE A 136 5.38 4.40 -16.91
CA PHE A 136 4.28 3.74 -16.21
C PHE A 136 3.08 3.45 -17.11
N LEU A 137 2.61 4.47 -17.83
CA LEU A 137 1.46 4.37 -18.70
C LEU A 137 1.71 3.34 -19.81
N ASN A 138 2.93 3.33 -20.36
CA ASN A 138 3.36 2.32 -21.34
C ASN A 138 3.48 0.93 -20.73
N ALA A 139 4.07 0.78 -19.54
CA ALA A 139 4.25 -0.51 -18.90
C ALA A 139 2.90 -1.23 -18.69
N ILE A 140 1.86 -0.51 -18.24
CA ILE A 140 0.52 -1.09 -18.13
C ILE A 140 -0.12 -1.32 -19.50
N GLY A 141 0.00 -0.35 -20.42
CA GLY A 141 -0.62 -0.45 -21.74
C GLY A 141 -0.02 -1.54 -22.64
N ASP A 142 1.23 -1.93 -22.41
CA ASP A 142 1.91 -3.01 -23.14
C ASP A 142 1.80 -4.38 -22.41
N SER A 143 1.34 -4.37 -21.15
CA SER A 143 1.17 -5.57 -20.32
C SER A 143 -0.07 -6.41 -20.68
N GLU A 144 -0.22 -7.55 -20.01
CA GLU A 144 -1.41 -8.39 -20.06
C GLU A 144 -2.69 -7.66 -19.61
N LEU A 145 -2.58 -6.56 -18.85
CA LEU A 145 -3.74 -5.81 -18.35
C LEU A 145 -4.52 -5.08 -19.47
N SER A 146 -3.87 -4.75 -20.59
CA SER A 146 -4.51 -4.03 -21.69
C SER A 146 -5.25 -4.92 -22.69
N ASP A 147 -5.19 -6.24 -22.52
CA ASP A 147 -5.85 -7.20 -23.39
C ASP A 147 -6.54 -8.27 -22.53
N LEU A 148 -7.87 -8.34 -22.63
CA LEU A 148 -8.65 -9.24 -21.77
C LEU A 148 -8.30 -10.72 -22.00
N LYS A 149 -7.92 -11.11 -23.22
CA LYS A 149 -7.51 -12.50 -23.51
C LYS A 149 -6.17 -12.80 -22.84
N ARG A 150 -5.21 -11.88 -22.92
CA ARG A 150 -3.91 -12.01 -22.21
C ARG A 150 -4.10 -12.01 -20.70
N LEU A 151 -5.01 -11.18 -20.19
CA LEU A 151 -5.31 -11.07 -18.76
C LEU A 151 -5.85 -12.39 -18.18
N ARG A 152 -6.69 -13.12 -18.92
CA ARG A 152 -7.21 -14.44 -18.51
C ARG A 152 -6.12 -15.48 -18.34
N THR A 153 -5.03 -15.36 -19.09
CA THR A 153 -3.86 -16.24 -19.01
C THR A 153 -2.67 -15.58 -18.33
N ILE A 154 -2.90 -14.54 -17.51
CA ILE A 154 -1.81 -13.81 -16.88
C ILE A 154 -0.98 -14.75 -15.99
N GLU A 155 0.33 -14.58 -16.05
CA GLU A 155 1.30 -15.20 -15.14
C GLU A 155 1.89 -14.06 -14.30
N LEU A 156 1.49 -13.98 -13.03
CA LEU A 156 1.79 -12.83 -12.18
C LEU A 156 3.27 -12.72 -11.84
N ASP A 157 3.99 -13.83 -11.79
CA ASP A 157 5.44 -13.84 -11.62
C ASP A 157 6.13 -13.08 -12.77
N ARG A 158 5.77 -13.40 -14.02
CA ARG A 158 6.28 -12.73 -15.21
C ARG A 158 5.81 -11.28 -15.31
N PHE A 159 4.54 -11.03 -15.02
CA PHE A 159 3.99 -9.69 -15.02
C PHE A 159 4.75 -8.77 -14.04
N LEU A 160 5.02 -9.24 -12.82
CA LEU A 160 5.76 -8.46 -11.83
C LEU A 160 7.23 -8.28 -12.21
N ASP A 161 7.84 -9.27 -12.87
CA ASP A 161 9.22 -9.19 -13.39
C ASP A 161 9.37 -8.15 -14.51
N GLN A 162 8.37 -8.04 -15.39
CA GLN A 162 8.43 -7.17 -16.57
C GLN A 162 7.83 -5.77 -16.34
N THR A 163 6.75 -5.71 -15.55
CA THR A 163 5.94 -4.50 -15.37
C THR A 163 6.05 -3.97 -13.94
N GLY A 164 6.23 -4.85 -12.96
CA GLY A 164 6.16 -4.53 -11.54
C GLY A 164 7.21 -3.49 -11.08
N ASP A 165 8.42 -3.54 -11.61
CA ASP A 165 9.48 -2.60 -11.24
C ASP A 165 9.15 -1.17 -11.70
N ASN A 166 8.56 -1.03 -12.89
CA ASN A 166 8.05 0.25 -13.39
C ASN A 166 6.86 0.74 -12.53
N LEU A 167 6.00 -0.17 -12.04
CA LEU A 167 4.90 0.18 -11.14
C LEU A 167 5.44 0.71 -9.80
N LEU A 168 6.39 0.01 -9.16
CA LEU A 168 6.99 0.46 -7.91
C LEU A 168 7.74 1.77 -8.08
N ALA A 169 8.48 1.92 -9.18
CA ALA A 169 9.17 3.16 -9.47
C ALA A 169 8.22 4.37 -9.55
N THR A 170 6.99 4.14 -9.99
CA THR A 170 5.94 5.16 -10.10
C THR A 170 5.20 5.38 -8.80
N LEU A 171 4.99 4.33 -7.98
CA LEU A 171 4.39 4.49 -6.66
C LEU A 171 5.21 5.40 -5.75
N GLY A 172 6.54 5.40 -5.89
CA GLY A 172 7.41 6.36 -5.20
C GLY A 172 7.13 7.83 -5.55
N LEU A 173 6.46 8.09 -6.68
CA LEU A 173 6.05 9.44 -7.12
C LEU A 173 4.66 9.84 -6.59
N ILE A 174 3.83 8.88 -6.19
CA ILE A 174 2.44 9.09 -5.74
C ILE A 174 2.32 8.98 -4.21
N ALA A 175 3.09 8.09 -3.58
CA ALA A 175 2.97 7.75 -2.17
C ALA A 175 3.60 8.76 -1.20
N VAL A 176 4.34 9.76 -1.68
CA VAL A 176 4.89 10.83 -0.83
C VAL A 176 4.04 12.09 -0.98
N GLY A 177 2.86 12.02 -0.38
CA GLY A 177 2.09 13.19 0.04
C GLY A 177 2.62 13.79 1.35
N ASP A 178 3.90 13.59 1.68
CA ASP A 178 4.51 14.30 2.79
C ASP A 178 4.82 15.72 2.35
N SER A 179 4.08 16.65 2.91
CA SER A 179 4.05 18.08 2.61
C SER A 179 5.33 18.82 3.05
N ASN A 180 6.44 18.10 3.25
CA ASN A 180 7.70 18.62 3.77
C ASN A 180 8.85 18.65 2.75
N GLY A 181 8.55 18.56 1.45
CA GLY A 181 9.49 18.98 0.40
C GLY A 181 10.83 18.25 0.35
N SER A 182 10.96 17.08 0.99
CA SER A 182 12.20 16.31 0.89
C SER A 182 12.19 15.54 -0.43
N ALA A 183 13.05 15.92 -1.35
CA ALA A 183 13.32 15.24 -2.63
C ALA A 183 14.02 13.87 -2.45
N ASN A 184 13.72 13.14 -1.37
CA ASN A 184 14.31 11.85 -1.08
C ASN A 184 13.44 10.73 -1.66
N ASP A 185 14.11 9.78 -2.33
CA ASP A 185 13.50 8.54 -2.78
C ASP A 185 12.87 7.78 -1.59
N PRO A 186 11.53 7.55 -1.57
CA PRO A 186 10.87 6.85 -0.48
C PRO A 186 11.32 5.40 -0.30
N PHE A 187 12.00 4.82 -1.30
CA PHE A 187 12.55 3.47 -1.21
C PHE A 187 13.95 3.44 -0.57
N SER A 188 14.67 4.56 -0.52
CA SER A 188 16.03 4.62 0.04
C SER A 188 16.10 4.37 1.55
N GLN A 189 14.97 4.52 2.26
CA GLN A 189 14.90 4.24 3.69
C GLN A 189 14.99 2.75 4.02
N PHE A 190 14.60 1.86 3.10
CA PHE A 190 14.59 0.41 3.35
C PHE A 190 16.00 -0.15 3.55
N GLY A 191 17.01 0.42 2.87
CA GLY A 191 18.43 0.06 3.07
C GLY A 191 19.00 0.48 4.43
N LYS A 192 18.31 1.35 5.17
CA LYS A 192 18.72 1.85 6.49
C LYS A 192 18.07 1.06 7.65
N VAL A 193 17.16 0.14 7.34
CA VAL A 193 16.44 -0.65 8.35
C VAL A 193 17.38 -1.71 8.93
N GLN A 194 17.50 -1.73 10.26
CA GLN A 194 18.24 -2.78 10.95
C GLN A 194 17.30 -3.94 11.28
N VAL A 195 17.73 -5.15 10.93
CA VAL A 195 16.98 -6.39 11.15
C VAL A 195 17.86 -7.34 11.94
N GLU A 196 17.37 -7.81 13.09
CA GLU A 196 18.10 -8.69 14.00
C GLU A 196 17.20 -9.84 14.42
N LEU A 197 17.68 -11.08 14.27
CA LEU A 197 16.98 -12.25 14.79
C LEU A 197 17.20 -12.34 16.30
N THR A 198 16.12 -12.31 17.07
CA THR A 198 16.16 -12.38 18.55
C THR A 198 15.98 -13.81 19.05
N SER A 199 15.17 -14.62 18.36
CA SER A 199 15.00 -16.03 18.66
C SER A 199 14.54 -16.80 17.42
N SER A 200 14.83 -18.11 17.39
CA SER A 200 14.33 -19.03 16.35
C SER A 200 14.24 -20.44 16.93
N ALA A 201 13.07 -21.06 16.83
CA ALA A 201 12.82 -22.41 17.32
C ALA A 201 11.63 -23.04 16.58
N GLY A 202 11.76 -24.31 16.16
CA GLY A 202 10.61 -25.09 15.68
C GLY A 202 9.80 -24.46 14.53
N GLY A 203 10.45 -23.71 13.63
CA GLY A 203 9.77 -23.02 12.52
C GLY A 203 9.09 -21.70 12.91
N THR A 204 9.33 -21.19 14.12
CA THR A 204 8.96 -19.84 14.53
C THR A 204 10.22 -19.01 14.81
N GLY A 205 10.12 -17.69 14.69
CA GLY A 205 11.22 -16.79 14.98
C GLY A 205 10.74 -15.39 15.33
N VAL A 206 11.48 -14.70 16.20
CA VAL A 206 11.22 -13.30 16.56
C VAL A 206 12.26 -12.43 15.92
N VAL A 207 11.82 -11.50 15.08
CA VAL A 207 12.68 -10.55 14.37
C VAL A 207 12.46 -9.17 14.95
N LYS A 208 13.56 -8.55 15.38
CA LYS A 208 13.63 -7.16 15.81
C LYS A 208 13.91 -6.29 14.60
N ILE A 209 13.05 -5.31 14.35
CA ILE A 209 13.15 -4.39 13.22
C ILE A 209 13.26 -2.97 13.78
N ARG A 210 14.31 -2.24 13.39
CA ARG A 210 14.52 -0.82 13.75
C ARG A 210 14.59 0.01 12.48
N TRP A 211 13.60 0.89 12.32
CA TRP A 211 13.60 1.95 11.32
C TRP A 211 14.48 3.12 11.77
N PRO A 212 14.98 3.95 10.83
CA PRO A 212 15.69 5.18 11.17
C PRO A 212 14.83 6.05 12.10
N GLU A 213 15.44 6.57 13.17
CA GLU A 213 14.78 7.49 14.11
C GLU A 213 13.55 6.92 14.84
N GLN A 214 13.38 5.59 14.85
CA GLN A 214 12.29 4.92 15.54
C GLN A 214 12.81 3.87 16.55
N GLU A 215 12.00 3.59 17.56
CA GLU A 215 12.27 2.52 18.50
C GLU A 215 12.16 1.14 17.80
N PRO A 216 12.99 0.16 18.18
CA PRO A 216 12.87 -1.20 17.66
C PRO A 216 11.50 -1.82 17.99
N THR A 217 10.94 -2.53 17.02
CA THR A 217 9.72 -3.32 17.21
C THR A 217 10.05 -4.81 17.03
N MET A 218 9.35 -5.66 17.78
CA MET A 218 9.49 -7.11 17.72
C MET A 218 8.32 -7.69 16.94
N HIS A 219 8.64 -8.56 15.97
CA HIS A 219 7.65 -9.19 15.10
C HIS A 219 7.85 -10.69 15.10
N GLU A 220 6.76 -11.43 15.28
CA GLU A 220 6.75 -12.89 15.23
C GLU A 220 6.61 -13.35 13.77
N PHE A 221 7.43 -14.32 13.39
CA PHE A 221 7.44 -14.95 12.09
C PHE A 221 7.22 -16.45 12.26
N VAL A 222 6.49 -17.03 11.32
CA VAL A 222 6.25 -18.47 11.24
C VAL A 222 6.60 -18.95 9.85
N ARG A 223 7.05 -20.20 9.77
CA ARG A 223 7.31 -20.86 8.50
C ARG A 223 6.03 -21.48 7.97
N VAL A 224 5.59 -21.02 6.81
CA VAL A 224 4.50 -21.62 6.04
C VAL A 224 5.10 -22.20 4.76
N GLU A 225 4.98 -23.51 4.59
CA GLU A 225 5.71 -24.27 3.56
C GLU A 225 7.24 -24.02 3.72
N ASP A 226 7.86 -23.34 2.75
CA ASP A 226 9.29 -23.00 2.77
C ASP A 226 9.59 -21.50 2.90
N GLN A 227 8.58 -20.70 3.30
CA GLN A 227 8.71 -19.25 3.43
C GLN A 227 8.47 -18.79 4.87
N TRP A 228 9.25 -17.80 5.30
CA TRP A 228 9.00 -17.07 6.54
C TRP A 228 8.06 -15.91 6.27
N ILE A 229 6.91 -15.90 6.95
CA ILE A 229 5.95 -14.81 6.88
C ILE A 229 5.63 -14.30 8.29
N PRO A 230 5.13 -13.06 8.44
CA PRO A 230 4.67 -12.58 9.72
C PRO A 230 3.54 -13.47 10.22
N GLN A 231 3.55 -13.82 11.51
CA GLN A 231 2.53 -14.67 12.11
C GLN A 231 1.12 -14.11 11.90
N SER A 232 0.97 -12.79 12.02
CA SER A 232 -0.30 -12.10 11.76
C SER A 232 -0.83 -12.34 10.35
N LEU A 233 0.05 -12.38 9.34
CA LEU A 233 -0.35 -12.70 7.97
C LEU A 233 -0.76 -14.16 7.83
N ALA A 234 0.00 -15.08 8.44
CA ALA A 234 -0.31 -16.51 8.42
C ALA A 234 -1.67 -16.83 9.03
N GLU A 235 -2.00 -16.18 10.16
CA GLU A 235 -3.26 -16.34 10.87
C GLU A 235 -4.43 -15.64 10.15
N ALA A 236 -4.19 -14.48 9.55
CA ALA A 236 -5.22 -13.71 8.87
C ALA A 236 -5.59 -14.29 7.49
N TRP A 237 -4.64 -14.90 6.77
CA TRP A 237 -4.83 -15.33 5.38
C TRP A 237 -6.06 -16.22 5.17
N PRO A 238 -6.31 -17.29 5.96
CA PRO A 238 -7.44 -18.18 5.75
C PRO A 238 -8.80 -17.51 5.93
N ALA A 239 -8.89 -16.45 6.73
CA ALA A 239 -10.13 -15.70 6.96
C ALA A 239 -10.28 -14.55 5.96
N GLN A 240 -9.23 -13.77 5.73
CA GLN A 240 -9.30 -12.53 4.95
C GLN A 240 -9.19 -12.75 3.44
N PHE A 241 -8.40 -13.73 2.99
CA PHE A 241 -8.22 -13.96 1.54
C PHE A 241 -9.54 -14.36 0.85
N PRO A 242 -10.38 -15.25 1.41
CA PRO A 242 -11.70 -15.53 0.84
C PRO A 242 -12.58 -14.28 0.69
N GLU A 243 -12.59 -13.37 1.67
CA GLU A 243 -13.34 -12.11 1.59
C GLU A 243 -12.80 -11.18 0.49
N VAL A 244 -11.47 -11.10 0.35
CA VAL A 244 -10.82 -10.36 -0.73
C VAL A 244 -11.21 -10.94 -2.09
N ARG A 245 -11.22 -12.27 -2.21
CA ARG A 245 -11.64 -12.96 -3.41
C ARG A 245 -13.11 -12.67 -3.73
N GLU A 246 -14.02 -12.89 -2.79
CA GLU A 246 -15.44 -12.61 -2.97
C GLU A 246 -15.70 -11.18 -3.45
N ARG A 247 -15.11 -10.18 -2.76
CA ARG A 247 -15.29 -8.76 -3.10
C ARG A 247 -14.75 -8.42 -4.48
N SER A 248 -13.65 -9.04 -4.89
CA SER A 248 -13.05 -8.81 -6.20
C SER A 248 -13.88 -9.43 -7.33
N LEU A 249 -14.46 -10.61 -7.09
CA LEU A 249 -15.37 -11.26 -8.03
C LEU A 249 -16.71 -10.52 -8.14
N ALA A 250 -17.27 -10.07 -7.02
CA ALA A 250 -18.48 -9.26 -6.99
C ALA A 250 -18.27 -7.91 -7.71
N TRP A 251 -17.08 -7.30 -7.59
CA TRP A 251 -16.73 -6.12 -8.38
C TRP A 251 -16.71 -6.44 -9.89
N ALA A 252 -16.08 -7.55 -10.30
CA ALA A 252 -16.02 -7.93 -11.71
C ALA A 252 -17.41 -8.21 -12.29
N ASP A 253 -18.28 -8.88 -11.53
CA ASP A 253 -19.68 -9.09 -11.90
C ASP A 253 -20.44 -7.78 -11.98
N GLY A 254 -20.31 -6.89 -10.99
CA GLY A 254 -20.98 -5.59 -11.01
C GLY A 254 -20.59 -4.76 -12.23
N VAL A 255 -19.31 -4.78 -12.61
CA VAL A 255 -18.83 -4.11 -13.83
C VAL A 255 -19.44 -4.73 -15.10
N ARG A 256 -19.61 -6.06 -15.15
CA ARG A 256 -20.23 -6.77 -16.27
C ARG A 256 -21.74 -6.59 -16.34
N GLU A 257 -22.42 -6.63 -15.21
CA GLU A 257 -23.89 -6.56 -15.09
C GLU A 257 -24.41 -5.13 -15.24
N HIS A 258 -23.62 -4.13 -14.83
CA HIS A 258 -23.94 -2.71 -14.89
C HIS A 258 -22.89 -1.92 -15.71
N PRO A 259 -22.69 -2.24 -16.99
CA PRO A 259 -21.64 -1.64 -17.80
C PRO A 259 -21.84 -0.12 -17.99
N ASP A 260 -23.08 0.37 -17.95
CA ASP A 260 -23.37 1.79 -18.15
C ASP A 260 -22.82 2.67 -17.00
N GLU A 261 -22.86 2.19 -15.76
CA GLU A 261 -22.26 2.90 -14.62
C GLU A 261 -20.74 2.94 -14.73
N TRP A 262 -20.14 1.83 -15.14
CA TRP A 262 -18.72 1.75 -15.40
C TRP A 262 -18.29 2.67 -16.54
N HIS A 263 -19.04 2.68 -17.65
CA HIS A 263 -18.79 3.55 -18.80
C HIS A 263 -18.98 5.02 -18.45
N ALA A 264 -19.95 5.37 -17.59
CA ALA A 264 -20.12 6.73 -17.11
C ALA A 264 -18.88 7.23 -16.36
N ARG A 265 -18.31 6.39 -15.46
CA ARG A 265 -17.06 6.72 -14.78
C ARG A 265 -15.90 6.91 -15.75
N LEU A 266 -15.75 6.01 -16.73
CA LEU A 266 -14.70 6.14 -17.75
C LEU A 266 -14.86 7.39 -18.62
N ARG A 267 -16.11 7.76 -18.95
CA ARG A 267 -16.42 8.98 -19.71
C ARG A 267 -15.96 10.23 -18.99
N GLU A 268 -16.13 10.31 -17.67
CA GLU A 268 -15.62 11.44 -16.88
C GLU A 268 -14.09 11.56 -16.99
N ILE A 269 -13.37 10.43 -17.01
CA ILE A 269 -11.92 10.43 -17.23
C ILE A 269 -11.58 10.88 -18.65
N ASP A 270 -12.32 10.37 -19.64
CA ASP A 270 -12.09 10.72 -21.04
C ASP A 270 -12.35 12.21 -21.30
N GLU A 271 -13.41 12.79 -20.76
CA GLU A 271 -13.72 14.22 -20.85
C GLU A 271 -12.65 15.08 -20.18
N TRP A 272 -12.12 14.62 -19.04
CA TRP A 272 -10.99 15.27 -18.40
C TRP A 272 -9.72 15.21 -19.27
N LEU A 273 -9.42 14.05 -19.88
CA LEU A 273 -8.31 13.90 -20.82
C LEU A 273 -8.51 14.77 -22.08
N ASP A 274 -9.74 14.94 -22.57
CA ASP A 274 -10.05 15.86 -23.67
C ASP A 274 -9.77 17.30 -23.27
N GLY A 275 -10.23 17.71 -22.09
CA GLY A 275 -9.93 19.02 -21.50
C GLY A 275 -8.43 19.29 -21.45
N LEU A 276 -7.64 18.30 -21.00
CA LEU A 276 -6.17 18.39 -21.03
C LEU A 276 -5.62 18.51 -22.45
N SER A 277 -6.14 17.74 -23.40
CA SER A 277 -5.63 17.69 -24.78
C SER A 277 -5.76 19.04 -25.52
N VAL A 278 -6.82 19.80 -25.25
CA VAL A 278 -7.11 21.08 -25.92
C VAL A 278 -6.45 22.29 -25.26
N THR A 279 -5.86 22.13 -24.07
CA THR A 279 -5.13 23.21 -23.40
C THR A 279 -4.00 23.74 -24.30
N LYS A 280 -3.91 25.07 -24.40
CA LYS A 280 -2.92 25.78 -25.22
C LYS A 280 -1.66 26.16 -24.44
N SER A 281 -1.76 26.22 -23.11
CA SER A 281 -0.65 26.60 -22.23
C SER A 281 -0.42 25.56 -21.14
N ASP A 282 0.81 25.49 -20.66
CA ASP A 282 1.22 24.58 -19.58
C ASP A 282 0.52 24.94 -18.24
N ALA A 283 0.19 26.22 -18.03
CA ALA A 283 -0.54 26.67 -16.85
C ALA A 283 -1.98 26.12 -16.85
N ASP A 284 -2.67 26.22 -17.99
CA ASP A 284 -4.02 25.66 -18.15
C ASP A 284 -4.00 24.13 -17.98
N ALA A 285 -3.00 23.45 -18.55
CA ALA A 285 -2.83 22.00 -18.42
C ALA A 285 -2.65 21.57 -16.96
N ARG A 286 -1.86 22.31 -16.16
CA ARG A 286 -1.68 22.03 -14.73
C ARG A 286 -2.95 22.26 -13.91
N GLN A 287 -3.70 23.33 -14.21
CA GLN A 287 -4.95 23.61 -13.52
C GLN A 287 -6.01 22.52 -13.79
N VAL A 288 -6.15 22.11 -15.05
CA VAL A 288 -7.04 21.00 -15.43
C VAL A 288 -6.56 19.67 -14.82
N TRP A 289 -5.25 19.45 -14.73
CA TRP A 289 -4.68 18.27 -14.06
C TRP A 289 -5.04 18.23 -12.57
N GLN A 290 -4.78 19.31 -11.81
CA GLN A 290 -5.04 19.35 -10.36
C GLN A 290 -6.53 19.19 -10.03
N SER A 291 -7.40 19.86 -10.80
CA SER A 291 -8.85 19.74 -10.63
C SER A 291 -9.39 18.37 -11.05
N GLY A 292 -8.74 17.69 -12.01
CA GLY A 292 -9.12 16.34 -12.41
C GLY A 292 -8.64 15.23 -11.48
N VAL A 293 -7.39 15.29 -11.00
CA VAL A 293 -6.85 14.25 -10.10
C VAL A 293 -7.68 14.14 -8.82
N SER A 294 -8.09 15.27 -8.23
CA SER A 294 -8.96 15.26 -7.05
C SER A 294 -10.32 14.60 -7.32
N ARG A 295 -10.93 14.88 -8.48
CA ARG A 295 -12.18 14.22 -8.92
C ARG A 295 -11.99 12.74 -9.19
N LEU A 296 -10.88 12.34 -9.81
CA LEU A 296 -10.55 10.94 -10.08
C LEU A 296 -10.35 10.16 -8.79
N VAL A 297 -9.67 10.72 -7.79
CA VAL A 297 -9.51 10.08 -6.48
C VAL A 297 -10.88 9.83 -5.85
N VAL A 298 -11.78 10.81 -5.88
CA VAL A 298 -13.14 10.65 -5.34
C VAL A 298 -13.97 9.65 -6.16
N ALA A 299 -13.88 9.68 -7.49
CA ALA A 299 -14.63 8.79 -8.37
C ALA A 299 -14.15 7.33 -8.29
N TRP A 300 -12.85 7.09 -8.08
CA TRP A 300 -12.25 5.75 -7.99
C TRP A 300 -12.25 5.16 -6.58
N PHE A 301 -12.01 5.98 -5.56
CA PHE A 301 -11.88 5.51 -4.17
C PHE A 301 -13.11 5.85 -3.30
N GLY A 302 -14.10 6.55 -3.85
CA GLY A 302 -15.20 7.13 -3.09
C GLY A 302 -14.75 8.36 -2.30
N THR A 303 -15.66 8.99 -1.55
CA THR A 303 -15.27 9.93 -0.49
C THR A 303 -14.50 9.12 0.55
N VAL A 304 -13.17 9.23 0.56
CA VAL A 304 -12.38 8.81 1.72
C VAL A 304 -12.74 9.80 2.83
N SER A 305 -13.81 9.52 3.57
CA SER A 305 -14.10 10.23 4.80
C SER A 305 -12.92 10.00 5.73
N PRO A 306 -12.21 11.04 6.22
CA PRO A 306 -11.08 10.90 7.14
C PRO A 306 -11.48 10.35 8.53
N SER A 307 -12.70 9.87 8.71
CA SER A 307 -13.34 9.63 10.00
C SER A 307 -14.08 8.31 9.98
N GLU A 308 -13.32 7.22 9.94
CA GLU A 308 -13.70 5.93 10.52
C GLU A 308 -12.42 5.16 10.90
N VAL A 309 -11.46 5.87 11.50
CA VAL A 309 -10.72 5.25 12.60
C VAL A 309 -11.79 4.98 13.66
N PRO A 310 -11.96 3.76 14.18
CA PRO A 310 -12.74 3.57 15.38
C PRO A 310 -12.09 4.47 16.41
N GLN A 311 -12.73 5.61 16.72
CA GLN A 311 -12.45 6.31 17.96
C GLN A 311 -12.76 5.26 19.02
N GLY A 312 -11.70 4.61 19.50
CA GLY A 312 -11.74 3.85 20.72
C GLY A 312 -12.47 4.73 21.70
N SER A 313 -13.57 4.21 22.23
CA SER A 313 -14.36 4.84 23.27
C SER A 313 -13.42 5.62 24.18
N GLU A 314 -13.52 6.93 24.11
CA GLU A 314 -12.86 7.84 25.03
C GLU A 314 -13.55 7.62 26.38
N SER A 315 -13.22 6.52 27.05
CA SER A 315 -13.54 6.31 28.44
C SER A 315 -12.74 7.37 29.17
N ASN A 316 -13.40 8.50 29.45
CA ASN A 316 -12.90 9.51 30.36
C ASN A 316 -12.18 8.82 31.52
N PRO A 317 -10.90 9.09 31.76
CA PRO A 317 -10.25 8.58 32.96
C PRO A 317 -11.09 9.07 34.16
N PRO A 318 -11.42 8.20 35.13
CA PRO A 318 -12.10 8.67 36.33
C PRO A 318 -11.25 9.78 36.92
N LYS A 319 -11.88 10.96 37.04
CA LYS A 319 -11.34 12.13 37.76
C LYS A 319 -10.62 11.61 39.00
N PRO A 320 -9.34 11.94 39.23
CA PRO A 320 -8.67 11.52 40.44
C PRO A 320 -9.53 11.99 41.61
N ALA A 321 -9.97 11.03 42.42
CA ALA A 321 -10.68 11.32 43.64
C ALA A 321 -9.84 12.35 44.41
N ARG A 322 -10.44 13.52 44.64
CA ARG A 322 -9.86 14.58 45.45
C ARG A 322 -9.59 13.97 46.82
N VAL A 323 -8.36 13.55 47.05
CA VAL A 323 -7.87 13.13 48.36
C VAL A 323 -8.11 14.32 49.27
N LYS A 324 -9.14 14.22 50.12
CA LYS A 324 -9.31 15.13 51.25
C LYS A 324 -8.01 15.04 52.05
N ARG A 325 -7.29 16.16 52.13
CA ARG A 325 -6.26 16.33 53.15
C ARG A 325 -6.91 15.97 54.49
N PRO A 326 -6.32 15.07 55.29
CA PRO A 326 -6.72 14.96 56.68
C PRO A 326 -6.38 16.30 57.34
N ASP A 327 -7.38 16.90 57.98
CA ASP A 327 -7.19 18.00 58.90
C ASP A 327 -6.36 17.46 60.06
N THR A 328 -5.08 17.83 60.08
CA THR A 328 -4.19 17.63 61.22
C THR A 328 -4.64 18.61 62.31
N GLU A 329 -5.69 18.23 63.02
CA GLU A 329 -6.07 18.84 64.28
C GLU A 329 -5.01 18.46 65.31
N VAL A 330 -4.14 19.43 65.62
CA VAL A 330 -3.20 19.39 66.74
C VAL A 330 -4.03 19.43 68.01
N LEU A 331 -4.42 18.25 68.51
CA LEU A 331 -4.88 18.06 69.88
C LEU A 331 -3.65 17.99 70.79
N LEU A 332 -3.37 19.12 71.43
CA LEU A 332 -2.52 19.20 72.62
C LEU A 332 -3.16 18.35 73.74
N PRO A 333 -2.39 17.50 74.45
CA PRO A 333 -2.88 16.83 75.64
C PRO A 333 -2.88 17.79 76.83
N ASP A 334 -4.05 17.92 77.47
CA ASP A 334 -4.16 18.44 78.85
C ASP A 334 -3.44 17.48 79.81
N GLU A 335 -2.52 18.01 80.61
CA GLU A 335 -1.96 17.30 81.76
C GLU A 335 -3.03 17.07 82.85
N PRO A 336 -2.94 15.97 83.62
CA PRO A 336 -3.66 15.83 84.88
C PRO A 336 -2.82 16.36 86.04
N GLY A 337 -3.34 17.32 86.82
CA GLY A 337 -2.66 17.73 88.05
C GLY A 337 -3.41 18.75 88.89
N LYS A 338 -3.61 18.40 90.17
CA LYS A 338 -3.98 19.28 91.28
C LYS A 338 -2.96 20.39 91.53
#